data_AF-A0A3G1QC59-F1
#
_entry.id   AF-A0A3G1QC59-F1
#
_cell.length_a   1.000
_cell.length_b   1.000
_cell.length_c   1.000
_cell.angle_alpha   90.00
_cell.angle_beta   90.00
_cell.angle_gamma   90.00
#
_symmetry.space_group_name_H-M   'P 1'
#
loop_
_entity.id
_entity.type
_entity.pdbx_description
1 polymer ?
#
loop_
_entity_poly.entity_id
_entity_poly.type
_entity_poly.pdbx_seq_one_letter_code
_entity_poly.pdbx_strand_id
1 'polypeptide(L)'
;MDVHLTALEATHIAQASKLTARDNPLTTGHESKCPFLSEKGTCSIYNYRPLLCRTYHVLTPPEMCNDLDAQVMQYGSQSANMGNHIYKTIAEWIYFQTYHCTGKLETKDIRDYFPYPREDIQRFLHHNPPRPFC
;
A
#
# COMPACT_ATOMS: atom_id res chain seq x y z
N MET A 1 -4.37 -10.18 4.19
CA MET A 1 -3.75 -9.87 2.89
C MET A 1 -2.56 -8.97 3.11
N ASP A 2 -1.41 -9.37 2.55
CA ASP A 2 -0.18 -8.59 2.59
C ASP A 2 -0.25 -7.43 1.58
N VAL A 3 0.31 -6.29 1.96
CA VAL A 3 0.41 -5.09 1.14
C VAL A 3 1.89 -4.78 0.95
N HIS A 4 2.45 -5.28 -0.16
CA HIS A 4 3.87 -5.11 -0.46
C HIS A 4 4.18 -3.70 -0.95
N LEU A 5 5.14 -3.05 -0.28
CA LEU A 5 5.63 -1.71 -0.57
C LEU A 5 7.11 -1.73 -0.92
N THR A 6 7.51 -0.82 -1.79
CA THR A 6 8.92 -0.44 -1.92
C THR A 6 9.37 0.50 -0.80
N ALA A 7 10.68 0.59 -0.58
CA ALA A 7 11.25 1.58 0.34
C ALA A 7 10.92 3.03 -0.06
N LEU A 8 10.77 3.31 -1.37
CA LEU A 8 10.36 4.62 -1.87
C LEU A 8 8.94 4.97 -1.42
N GLU A 9 7.99 4.05 -1.60
CA GLU A 9 6.60 4.25 -1.18
C GLU A 9 6.47 4.36 0.34
N ALA A 10 7.21 3.54 1.09
CA ALA A 10 7.26 3.63 2.55
C ALA A 10 7.80 5.01 3.00
N THR A 11 8.85 5.51 2.35
CA THR A 11 9.40 6.85 2.62
C THR A 11 8.39 7.94 2.30
N HIS A 12 7.67 7.82 1.19
CA HIS A 12 6.64 8.78 0.81
C HIS A 12 5.51 8.84 1.85
N ILE A 13 5.02 7.68 2.31
CA ILE A 13 4.02 7.59 3.38
C ILE A 13 4.56 8.19 4.68
N ALA A 14 5.79 7.86 5.07
CA ALA A 14 6.44 8.38 6.27
C ALA A 14 6.52 9.92 6.25
N GLN A 15 6.95 10.50 5.13
CA GLN A 15 7.02 11.96 4.97
C GLN A 15 5.65 12.63 5.01
N ALA A 16 4.66 12.05 4.33
CA ALA A 16 3.31 12.61 4.25
C ALA A 16 2.55 12.53 5.59
N SER A 17 2.71 11.41 6.29
CA SER A 17 2.07 11.15 7.58
C SER A 17 2.85 11.70 8.77
N LYS A 18 4.13 12.04 8.60
CA LYS A 18 5.13 12.33 9.64
C LYS A 18 5.47 11.13 10.54
N LEU A 19 5.15 9.91 10.11
CA LEU A 19 5.56 8.68 10.81
C LEU A 19 6.99 8.29 10.43
N THR A 20 7.65 7.53 11.29
CA THR A 20 8.97 6.95 10.99
C THR A 20 8.80 5.56 10.40
N ALA A 21 9.22 5.37 9.14
CA ALA A 21 9.34 4.05 8.54
C ALA A 21 10.53 3.28 9.14
N ARG A 22 10.36 1.96 9.33
CA ARG A 22 11.38 1.02 9.84
C ARG A 22 11.87 0.11 8.73
N ASP A 23 13.06 -0.43 8.89
CA ASP A 23 13.63 -1.41 7.94
C ASP A 23 13.62 -2.82 8.56
N ASN A 24 12.44 -3.29 8.95
CA ASN A 24 12.31 -4.63 9.52
C ASN A 24 12.47 -5.72 8.45
N PRO A 25 12.79 -6.96 8.83
CA PRO A 25 12.74 -8.10 7.93
C PRO A 25 11.33 -8.29 7.33
N LEU A 26 11.25 -8.85 6.13
CA LEU A 26 9.98 -9.19 5.50
C LEU A 26 9.20 -10.20 6.35
N THR A 27 7.92 -9.89 6.59
CA THR A 27 6.94 -10.84 7.14
C THR A 27 5.78 -11.04 6.15
N THR A 28 5.16 -12.22 6.16
CA THR A 28 4.11 -12.61 5.21
C THR A 28 2.96 -13.34 5.91
N GLY A 29 1.82 -13.45 5.24
CA GLY A 29 0.66 -14.18 5.76
C GLY A 29 -0.14 -13.38 6.80
N HIS A 30 -0.17 -12.05 6.70
CA HIS A 30 -0.89 -11.23 7.66
C HIS A 30 -2.40 -11.33 7.49
N GLU A 31 -3.08 -11.68 8.58
CA GLU A 31 -4.55 -11.65 8.70
C GLU A 31 -5.06 -10.39 9.41
N SER A 32 -4.17 -9.63 10.05
CA SER A 32 -4.53 -8.40 10.75
C SER A 32 -4.96 -7.30 9.78
N LYS A 33 -5.80 -6.36 10.26
CA LYS A 33 -6.21 -5.18 9.47
C LYS A 33 -4.98 -4.33 9.10
N CYS A 34 -5.08 -3.60 7.99
CA CYS A 34 -4.06 -2.63 7.61
C CYS A 34 -3.88 -1.59 8.74
N PRO A 35 -2.63 -1.26 9.14
CA PRO A 35 -2.36 -0.31 10.23
C PRO A 35 -2.91 1.10 9.97
N PHE A 36 -3.09 1.46 8.70
CA PHE A 36 -3.65 2.75 8.28
C PHE A 36 -5.18 2.76 8.11
N LEU A 37 -5.86 1.65 8.43
CA LEU A 37 -7.30 1.59 8.36
C LEU A 37 -7.93 2.24 9.60
N SER A 38 -8.71 3.30 9.40
CA SER A 38 -9.49 3.93 10.46
C SER A 38 -10.54 2.99 11.06
N GLU A 39 -11.10 3.38 12.21
CA GLU A 39 -12.22 2.66 12.85
C GLU A 39 -13.43 2.50 11.93
N LYS A 40 -13.69 3.50 11.08
CA LYS A 40 -14.79 3.51 10.10
C LYS A 40 -14.49 2.69 8.83
N GLY A 41 -13.35 2.00 8.77
CA GLY A 41 -12.94 1.23 7.58
C GLY A 41 -12.43 2.09 6.41
N THR A 42 -12.21 3.39 6.62
CA THR A 42 -11.60 4.28 5.61
C THR A 42 -10.07 4.27 5.72
N CYS A 43 -9.37 4.40 4.60
CA CYS A 43 -7.91 4.49 4.59
C CYS A 43 -7.45 5.89 5.02
N SER A 44 -6.76 6.00 6.16
CA SER A 44 -6.33 7.28 6.73
C SER A 44 -5.19 7.97 5.96
N ILE A 45 -4.56 7.25 5.03
CA ILE A 45 -3.55 7.78 4.10
C ILE A 45 -4.04 7.70 2.64
N TYR A 46 -5.34 7.77 2.38
CA TYR A 46 -5.93 7.57 1.05
C TYR A 46 -5.19 8.31 -0.08
N ASN A 47 -4.80 9.56 0.17
CA ASN A 47 -4.10 10.41 -0.77
C ASN A 47 -2.66 9.97 -1.05
N TYR A 48 -2.05 9.25 -0.13
CA TYR A 48 -0.65 8.79 -0.15
C TYR A 48 -0.54 7.27 -0.26
N ARG A 49 -1.66 6.60 -0.55
CA ARG A 49 -1.71 5.15 -0.62
C ARG A 49 -0.75 4.63 -1.70
N PRO A 50 -0.08 3.49 -1.46
CA PRO A 50 0.80 2.81 -2.41
C PRO A 50 0.15 2.57 -3.76
N LEU A 51 0.94 2.37 -4.80
CA LEU A 51 0.41 2.05 -6.13
C LEU A 51 -0.49 0.81 -6.06
N LEU A 52 -0.04 -0.25 -5.37
CA LEU A 52 -0.81 -1.48 -5.19
C LEU A 52 -2.18 -1.24 -4.54
N CYS A 53 -2.28 -0.27 -3.62
CA CYS A 53 -3.56 0.08 -2.98
C CYS A 53 -4.44 0.99 -3.86
N ARG A 54 -3.90 1.60 -4.92
CA ARG A 54 -4.67 2.36 -5.92
C ARG A 54 -5.27 1.45 -6.97
N THR A 55 -4.69 0.27 -7.14
CA THR A 55 -4.96 -0.54 -8.32
C THR A 55 -6.06 -1.56 -8.14
N TYR A 56 -6.63 -1.76 -6.94
CA TYR A 56 -7.80 -2.63 -6.70
C TYR A 56 -9.12 -2.13 -7.35
N HIS A 57 -9.05 -1.62 -8.58
CA HIS A 57 -10.18 -1.43 -9.48
C HIS A 57 -10.61 -2.80 -9.98
N VAL A 58 -11.59 -3.35 -9.27
CA VAL A 58 -12.29 -4.57 -9.67
C VAL A 58 -13.05 -4.27 -10.97
N LEU A 59 -12.75 -5.07 -11.99
CA LEU A 59 -13.42 -5.02 -13.30
C LEU A 59 -14.67 -5.89 -13.35
N THR A 60 -14.76 -6.85 -12.43
CA THR A 60 -15.89 -7.76 -12.35
C THR A 60 -17.09 -7.10 -11.66
N PRO A 61 -18.32 -7.55 -11.96
CA PRO A 61 -19.51 -7.09 -11.24
C PRO A 61 -19.37 -7.23 -9.72
N PRO A 62 -19.91 -6.29 -8.92
CA PRO A 62 -19.76 -6.29 -7.46
C PRO A 62 -20.35 -7.53 -6.78
N GLU A 63 -21.30 -8.22 -7.43
CA GLU A 63 -21.89 -9.48 -6.97
C GLU A 63 -20.83 -10.58 -6.83
N MET A 64 -19.75 -10.52 -7.61
CA MET A 64 -18.64 -11.48 -7.58
C MET A 64 -17.70 -11.28 -6.38
N CYS A 65 -17.81 -10.16 -5.64
CA CYS A 65 -16.96 -9.93 -4.46
C CYS A 65 -17.30 -10.85 -3.28
N ASN A 66 -18.50 -11.43 -3.24
CA ASN A 66 -18.96 -12.32 -2.17
C ASN A 66 -18.77 -13.81 -2.52
N ASP A 67 -18.36 -14.10 -3.74
CA ASP A 67 -18.11 -15.47 -4.21
C ASP A 67 -16.61 -15.76 -4.05
N LEU A 68 -16.30 -16.70 -3.14
CA LEU A 68 -14.92 -17.08 -2.81
C LEU A 68 -14.20 -17.77 -3.98
N ASP A 69 -14.95 -18.33 -4.93
CA ASP A 69 -14.42 -19.03 -6.10
C ASP A 69 -14.41 -18.14 -7.36
N ALA A 70 -14.94 -16.92 -7.27
CA ALA A 70 -14.97 -15.99 -8.38
C ALA A 70 -13.57 -15.48 -8.75
N GLN A 71 -13.23 -15.59 -10.03
CA GLN A 71 -12.03 -14.93 -10.57
C GLN A 71 -12.29 -13.43 -10.74
N VAL A 72 -11.96 -12.67 -9.71
CA VAL A 72 -12.07 -11.20 -9.71
C VAL A 72 -10.91 -10.62 -10.54
N MET A 73 -11.23 -10.10 -11.73
CA MET A 73 -10.26 -9.35 -12.54
C MET A 73 -10.01 -7.97 -11.93
N GLN A 74 -8.74 -7.60 -11.79
CA GLN A 74 -8.31 -6.35 -11.16
C GLN A 74 -7.30 -5.64 -12.07
N TYR A 75 -7.44 -4.33 -12.24
CA TYR A 75 -6.32 -3.54 -12.76
C TYR A 75 -5.16 -3.52 -11.76
N GLY A 76 -3.94 -3.22 -12.22
CA GLY A 76 -2.74 -3.07 -11.41
C GLY A 76 -2.46 -4.16 -10.38
N SER A 77 -2.95 -5.38 -10.62
CA SER A 77 -2.49 -6.58 -9.92
C SER A 77 -1.12 -6.98 -10.46
N GLN A 78 -0.16 -7.23 -9.59
CA GLN A 78 1.15 -7.77 -9.96
C GLN A 78 1.03 -9.08 -10.74
N SER A 79 0.08 -9.96 -10.38
CA SER A 79 -0.11 -11.25 -11.05
C SER A 79 -0.58 -11.12 -12.50
N ALA A 80 -1.20 -10.00 -12.85
CA ALA A 80 -1.65 -9.68 -14.21
C ALA A 80 -0.73 -8.67 -14.91
N ASN A 81 0.53 -8.55 -14.48
CA ASN A 81 1.49 -7.56 -15.00
C ASN A 81 0.93 -6.12 -14.95
N MET A 82 0.28 -5.80 -13.84
CA MET A 82 -0.46 -4.56 -13.59
C MET A 82 -1.70 -4.33 -14.47
N GLY A 83 -2.14 -5.28 -15.28
CA GLY A 83 -3.40 -5.25 -16.03
C GLY A 83 -3.57 -4.14 -17.08
N ASN A 84 -2.68 -3.14 -17.13
CA ASN A 84 -2.57 -2.14 -18.19
C ASN A 84 -1.17 -1.51 -18.25
N HIS A 85 -0.84 -0.91 -19.39
CA HIS A 85 0.49 -0.35 -19.64
C HIS A 85 0.83 0.84 -18.71
N ILE A 86 -0.15 1.65 -18.30
CA ILE A 86 0.08 2.85 -17.48
C ILE A 86 0.56 2.43 -16.09
N TYR A 87 -0.18 1.55 -15.41
CA TYR A 87 0.22 1.05 -14.10
C TYR A 87 1.50 0.23 -14.16
N LYS A 88 1.71 -0.53 -15.23
CA LYS A 88 2.96 -1.25 -15.46
C LYS A 88 4.14 -0.29 -15.50
N THR A 89 4.09 0.74 -16.35
CA THR A 89 5.16 1.72 -16.49
C THR A 89 5.40 2.50 -15.20
N ILE A 90 4.34 2.87 -14.46
CA ILE A 90 4.49 3.53 -13.16
C ILE A 90 5.18 2.60 -12.15
N ALA A 91 4.79 1.33 -12.08
CA ALA A 91 5.42 0.36 -11.19
C ALA A 91 6.90 0.15 -11.54
N GLU A 92 7.22 -0.02 -12.82
CA GLU A 92 8.59 -0.13 -13.32
C GLU A 92 9.42 1.10 -12.96
N TRP A 93 8.84 2.30 -13.06
CA TRP A 93 9.50 3.53 -12.64
C TRP A 93 9.75 3.57 -11.13
N ILE A 94 8.78 3.19 -10.29
CA ILE A 94 8.95 3.10 -8.83
C ILE A 94 10.08 2.12 -8.47
N TYR A 95 10.12 0.96 -9.14
CA TYR A 95 11.15 -0.05 -8.95
C TYR A 95 12.53 0.45 -9.35
N PHE A 96 12.63 1.11 -10.50
CA PHE A 96 13.85 1.76 -10.96
C PHE A 96 14.37 2.78 -9.94
N GLN A 97 13.51 3.70 -9.48
CA GLN A 97 13.89 4.71 -8.48
C GLN A 97 14.31 4.06 -7.16
N THR A 98 13.58 3.05 -6.69
CA THR A 98 13.92 2.31 -5.47
C THR A 98 15.31 1.71 -5.58
N TYR A 99 15.60 0.99 -6.66
CA TYR A 99 16.91 0.37 -6.89
C TYR A 99 18.03 1.40 -6.95
N HIS A 100 17.81 2.53 -7.64
CA HIS A 100 18.81 3.61 -7.71
C HIS A 100 19.10 4.26 -6.36
N CYS A 101 18.13 4.33 -5.45
CA CYS A 101 18.31 4.90 -4.13
C CYS A 101 18.91 3.92 -3.10
N THR A 102 18.54 2.63 -3.17
CA THR A 102 18.87 1.65 -2.11
C THR A 102 19.86 0.58 -2.55
N GLY A 103 20.10 0.44 -3.85
CA GLY A 103 20.85 -0.68 -4.44
C GLY A 103 20.10 -2.03 -4.41
N LYS A 104 18.83 -2.04 -3.99
CA LYS A 104 18.03 -3.25 -3.80
C LYS A 104 16.63 -3.08 -4.37
N LEU A 105 16.10 -4.13 -4.99
CA LEU A 105 14.71 -4.21 -5.40
C LEU A 105 13.97 -5.19 -4.48
N GLU A 106 13.76 -4.76 -3.24
CA GLU A 106 13.03 -5.52 -2.23
C GLU A 106 11.69 -4.81 -1.94
N THR A 107 10.62 -5.60 -1.83
CA THR A 107 9.33 -5.16 -1.33
C THR A 107 9.01 -5.84 -0.02
N LYS A 108 8.43 -5.11 0.94
CA LYS A 108 8.05 -5.62 2.27
C LYS A 108 6.60 -5.29 2.60
N ASP A 109 5.98 -6.00 3.53
CA ASP A 109 4.62 -5.65 3.95
C ASP A 109 4.61 -4.25 4.56
N ILE A 110 3.51 -3.52 4.39
CA ILE A 110 3.33 -2.20 5.01
C ILE A 110 3.55 -2.23 6.53
N ARG A 111 3.27 -3.35 7.21
CA ARG A 111 3.49 -3.53 8.64
C ARG A 111 4.97 -3.69 9.00
N ASP A 112 5.81 -4.15 8.08
CA ASP A 112 7.26 -4.21 8.28
C ASP A 112 7.86 -2.79 8.33
N TYR A 113 7.32 -1.88 7.52
CA TYR A 113 7.70 -0.47 7.55
C TYR A 113 7.05 0.31 8.70
N PHE A 114 5.82 -0.04 9.08
CA PHE A 114 5.06 0.67 10.10
C PHE A 114 4.59 -0.31 11.20
N PRO A 115 5.51 -0.84 12.02
CA PRO A 115 5.22 -1.84 13.06
C PRO A 115 4.63 -1.21 14.31
N TYR A 116 3.64 -0.33 14.14
CA TYR A 116 2.96 0.36 15.24
C TYR A 116 1.53 -0.16 15.37
N PRO A 117 0.98 -0.19 16.60
CA PRO A 117 -0.43 -0.44 16.78
C PRO A 117 -1.27 0.50 15.92
N ARG A 118 -2.35 -0.03 15.35
CA ARG A 118 -3.27 0.74 14.49
C ARG A 118 -3.78 1.96 15.24
N GLU A 119 -4.12 1.81 16.52
CA GLU A 119 -4.63 2.84 17.41
C GLU A 119 -3.63 4.00 17.54
N ASP A 120 -2.34 3.70 17.65
CA ASP A 120 -1.28 4.70 17.73
C ASP A 120 -1.10 5.46 16.42
N ILE A 121 -1.16 4.76 15.28
CA ILE A 121 -1.14 5.39 13.96
C ILE A 121 -2.34 6.31 13.78
N GLN A 122 -3.55 5.86 14.13
CA GLN A 122 -4.75 6.69 14.03
C GLN A 122 -4.66 7.93 14.93
N ARG A 123 -4.17 7.75 16.17
CA ARG A 123 -3.91 8.88 17.07
C ARG A 123 -2.93 9.86 16.45
N PHE A 124 -1.82 9.37 15.88
CA PHE A 124 -0.80 10.23 15.28
C PHE A 124 -1.33 11.03 14.09
N LEU A 125 -2.04 10.36 13.17
CA LEU A 125 -2.65 10.97 11.99
C LEU A 125 -3.76 11.96 12.35
N HIS A 126 -4.49 11.74 13.43
CA HIS A 126 -5.48 12.71 13.91
C HIS A 126 -4.83 14.01 14.39
N HIS A 127 -3.67 13.93 15.07
CA HIS A 127 -2.92 15.11 15.51
C HIS A 127 -2.12 15.76 14.37
N ASN A 128 -1.72 14.98 13.38
CA ASN A 128 -0.94 15.40 12.22
C ASN A 128 -1.63 14.92 10.95
N PRO A 129 -2.73 15.55 10.54
CA PRO A 129 -3.42 15.14 9.33
C PRO A 129 -2.46 15.22 8.14
N PRO A 130 -2.40 14.17 7.30
CA PRO A 130 -1.65 14.23 6.05
C PRO A 130 -2.09 15.43 5.23
N ARG A 131 -1.16 16.10 4.54
CA ARG A 131 -1.52 17.31 3.79
C ARG A 131 -2.62 16.97 2.76
N PRO A 132 -3.61 17.85 2.54
CA PRO A 132 -4.46 17.71 1.38
C PRO A 132 -3.61 17.89 0.11
N PHE A 133 -3.96 17.21 -0.98
CA PHE A 133 -3.44 17.61 -2.29
C PHE A 133 -4.01 18.99 -2.62
N CYS A 134 -3.12 19.94 -2.90
CA CYS A 134 -3.46 21.26 -3.43
C CYS A 134 -3.86 21.14 -4.90
#